data_AF-A0A2G2VMT7-F1
#
_entry.id   AF-A0A2G2VMT7-F1
#
_cell.length_a   1.000
_cell.length_b   1.000
_cell.length_c   1.000
_cell.angle_alpha   90.00
_cell.angle_beta   90.00
_cell.angle_gamma   90.00
#
_symmetry.space_group_name_H-M   'P 1'
#
loop_
_entity.id
_entity.type
_entity.pdbx_description
1 polymer ?
#
loop_
_entity_poly.entity_id
_entity_poly.type
_entity_poly.pdbx_seq_one_letter_code
_entity_poly.pdbx_strand_id
1 'polypeptide(L)'
;MGMAVEDPTEPCGVELVIKDYPYAADSLLIWSVIKELVESHIQRYYAEPEYVKLDVEIQAINFGQYLLAGDVIYRHNLMWKLIPQEEDSEYKQFLFDLEQMVLSSLPTQFQATKFLAV
;
A
#
# COMPACT_ATOMS: atom_id res chain seq x y z
N MET A 1 -10.64 6.54 -13.25
CA MET A 1 -11.10 5.44 -14.11
C MET A 1 -10.27 4.22 -13.75
N GLY A 2 -10.89 3.20 -13.16
CA GLY A 2 -10.21 1.95 -12.78
C GLY A 2 -10.35 0.89 -13.87
N MET A 3 -9.51 -0.13 -13.82
CA MET A 3 -9.51 -1.26 -14.77
C MET A 3 -10.55 -2.34 -14.43
N ALA A 4 -11.31 -2.14 -13.35
CA ALA A 4 -12.40 -2.99 -12.90
C ALA A 4 -13.53 -2.13 -12.32
N VAL A 5 -14.76 -2.61 -12.41
CA VAL A 5 -15.98 -1.99 -11.88
C VAL A 5 -16.60 -2.97 -10.88
N GLU A 6 -17.17 -2.45 -9.79
CA GLU A 6 -17.90 -3.29 -8.83
C GLU A 6 -19.12 -3.92 -9.51
N ASP A 7 -19.18 -5.25 -9.50
CA ASP A 7 -20.32 -6.02 -9.98
C ASP A 7 -20.62 -7.15 -8.98
N PRO A 8 -21.65 -6.99 -8.13
CA PRO A 8 -22.05 -8.02 -7.17
C PRO A 8 -22.52 -9.34 -7.81
N THR A 9 -22.79 -9.35 -9.13
CA THR A 9 -23.21 -10.56 -9.86
C THR A 9 -22.03 -11.43 -10.28
N GLU A 10 -20.81 -10.88 -10.30
CA GLU A 10 -19.58 -11.60 -10.62
C GLU A 10 -19.04 -12.36 -9.39
N PRO A 11 -18.43 -13.56 -9.57
CA PRO A 11 -17.94 -14.38 -8.46
C PRO A 11 -16.92 -13.66 -7.54
N CYS A 12 -16.14 -12.74 -8.12
CA CYS A 12 -15.16 -11.93 -7.40
C CYS A 12 -15.69 -10.53 -7.02
N GLY A 13 -16.97 -10.24 -7.26
CA GLY A 13 -17.59 -8.95 -6.97
C GLY A 13 -17.16 -7.80 -7.89
N VAL A 14 -16.43 -8.09 -8.96
CA VAL A 14 -15.88 -7.10 -9.89
C VAL A 14 -15.92 -7.59 -11.34
N GLU A 15 -16.34 -6.72 -12.25
CA GLU A 15 -16.24 -6.92 -13.70
C GLU A 15 -15.02 -6.17 -14.23
N LEU A 16 -14.18 -6.86 -15.02
CA LEU A 16 -13.04 -6.23 -15.69
C LEU A 16 -13.50 -5.37 -16.86
N VAL A 17 -12.96 -4.15 -16.94
CA VAL A 17 -13.21 -3.24 -18.09
C VAL A 17 -12.63 -3.82 -19.37
N ILE A 18 -11.55 -4.62 -19.26
CA ILE A 18 -10.96 -5.39 -20.36
C ILE A 18 -11.14 -6.87 -20.03
N LYS A 19 -12.06 -7.53 -20.74
CA LYS A 19 -12.45 -8.93 -20.48
C LYS A 19 -11.30 -9.92 -20.74
N ASP A 20 -10.47 -9.65 -21.75
CA ASP A 20 -9.35 -10.50 -22.14
C ASP A 20 -8.01 -10.00 -21.57
N TYR A 21 -7.99 -9.46 -20.35
CA TYR A 21 -6.74 -9.07 -19.70
C TYR A 21 -6.19 -10.28 -18.90
N PRO A 22 -5.23 -11.06 -19.47
CA PRO A 22 -4.87 -12.38 -18.95
C PRO A 22 -4.39 -12.33 -17.50
N TYR A 23 -3.65 -11.28 -17.14
CA TYR A 23 -3.15 -11.09 -15.77
C TYR A 23 -4.25 -10.85 -14.74
N ALA A 24 -5.30 -10.08 -15.05
CA ALA A 24 -6.36 -9.84 -14.07
C ALA A 24 -7.31 -11.02 -13.97
N ALA A 25 -7.62 -11.69 -15.08
CA ALA A 25 -8.42 -12.92 -15.04
C ALA A 25 -7.74 -13.99 -14.15
N ASP A 26 -6.45 -14.24 -14.36
CA ASP A 26 -5.69 -15.19 -13.54
C ASP A 26 -5.55 -14.71 -12.09
N SER A 27 -5.37 -13.41 -11.86
CA SER A 27 -5.29 -12.84 -10.50
C SER A 27 -6.61 -12.96 -9.74
N LEU A 28 -7.76 -12.85 -10.41
CA LEU A 28 -9.08 -13.04 -9.79
C LEU A 28 -9.28 -14.49 -9.34
N LEU A 29 -8.82 -15.46 -10.13
CA LEU A 29 -8.84 -16.88 -9.74
C LEU A 29 -7.91 -17.17 -8.56
N ILE A 30 -6.71 -16.60 -8.55
CA ILE A 30 -5.79 -16.73 -7.42
C ILE A 30 -6.40 -16.07 -6.18
N TRP A 31 -7.00 -14.90 -6.33
CA TRP A 31 -7.67 -14.18 -5.26
C TRP A 31 -8.84 -14.97 -4.66
N SER A 32 -9.67 -15.62 -5.47
CA SER A 32 -10.78 -16.43 -4.97
C SER A 32 -10.30 -17.60 -4.12
N VAL A 33 -9.25 -18.30 -4.56
CA VAL A 33 -8.64 -19.40 -3.79
C VAL A 33 -8.00 -18.90 -2.49
N ILE A 34 -7.29 -17.77 -2.53
CA ILE A 34 -6.72 -17.15 -1.32
C ILE A 34 -7.83 -16.76 -0.34
N LYS A 35 -8.92 -16.18 -0.83
CA LYS A 35 -10.07 -15.79 0.00
C LYS A 35 -10.66 -17.01 0.70
N GLU A 36 -10.93 -18.10 -0.02
CA GLU A 36 -11.44 -19.34 0.56
C GLU A 36 -10.46 -19.95 1.59
N LEU A 37 -9.15 -19.95 1.28
CA LEU A 37 -8.12 -20.42 2.19
C LEU A 37 -8.09 -19.59 3.48
N VAL A 38 -8.13 -18.26 3.36
CA VAL A 38 -8.13 -17.34 4.51
C VAL A 38 -9.40 -17.50 5.33
N GLU A 39 -10.58 -17.57 4.69
CA GLU A 39 -11.85 -17.77 5.39
C GLU A 39 -11.87 -19.10 6.15
N SER A 40 -11.44 -20.20 5.53
CA SER A 40 -11.36 -21.50 6.19
C SER A 40 -10.33 -21.53 7.34
N HIS A 41 -9.21 -20.82 7.19
CA HIS A 41 -8.21 -20.69 8.24
C HIS A 41 -8.76 -19.88 9.42
N ILE A 42 -9.36 -18.71 9.16
CA ILE A 42 -9.93 -17.85 10.19
C ILE A 42 -11.06 -18.58 10.92
N GLN A 43 -11.98 -19.23 10.21
CA GLN A 43 -13.06 -20.01 10.86
C GLN A 43 -12.53 -21.12 11.77
N ARG A 44 -11.37 -21.70 11.45
CA ARG A 44 -10.76 -22.77 12.25
C ARG A 44 -10.15 -22.27 13.56
N TYR A 45 -9.55 -21.08 13.56
CA TYR A 45 -8.81 -20.56 14.71
C TYR A 45 -9.54 -19.45 15.48
N TYR A 46 -10.44 -18.72 14.83
CA TYR A 46 -11.18 -17.58 15.36
C TYR A 46 -12.69 -17.80 15.16
N ALA A 47 -13.25 -18.75 15.90
CA ALA A 47 -14.67 -19.10 15.82
C ALA A 47 -15.61 -17.97 16.29
N GLU A 48 -15.12 -17.10 17.19
CA GLU A 48 -15.85 -15.94 17.71
C GLU A 48 -15.04 -14.65 17.48
N PRO A 49 -15.70 -13.52 17.14
CA PRO A 49 -15.04 -12.24 16.92
C PRO A 49 -14.17 -11.75 18.10
N GLU A 50 -14.49 -12.19 19.31
CA GLU A 50 -13.79 -11.87 20.55
C GLU A 50 -12.35 -12.38 20.53
N TYR A 51 -12.07 -13.53 19.90
CA TYR A 51 -10.71 -14.08 19.84
C TYR A 51 -9.76 -13.21 19.02
N VAL A 52 -10.25 -12.55 17.96
CA VAL A 52 -9.45 -11.62 17.15
C VAL A 52 -9.05 -10.38 17.97
N LYS A 53 -9.91 -9.94 18.89
CA LYS A 53 -9.63 -8.79 19.77
C LYS A 53 -8.62 -9.13 20.87
N LEU A 54 -8.60 -10.39 21.30
CA LEU A 54 -7.72 -10.88 22.36
C LEU A 54 -6.33 -11.29 21.85
N ASP A 55 -6.17 -11.49 20.54
CA ASP A 55 -4.92 -11.88 19.93
C ASP A 55 -3.93 -10.69 19.86
N VAL A 56 -2.96 -10.69 20.76
CA VAL A 56 -1.94 -9.65 20.86
C VAL A 56 -1.03 -9.56 19.62
N GLU A 57 -0.85 -10.65 18.88
CA GLU A 57 -0.01 -10.67 17.67
C GLU A 57 -0.74 -10.00 16.51
N ILE A 58 -2.03 -10.31 16.30
CA ILE A 58 -2.87 -9.62 15.30
C ILE A 58 -3.00 -8.13 15.64
N GLN A 59 -3.20 -7.78 16.91
CA GLN A 59 -3.22 -6.38 17.32
C GLN A 59 -1.86 -5.70 17.04
N ALA A 60 -0.74 -6.36 17.33
CA ALA A 60 0.59 -5.83 17.06
C ALA A 60 0.87 -5.62 15.55
N ILE A 61 0.28 -6.42 14.66
CA ILE A 61 0.39 -6.18 13.20
C ILE A 61 -0.37 -4.91 12.80
N ASN A 62 -1.57 -4.69 13.34
CA ASN A 62 -2.37 -3.49 13.06
C ASN A 62 -1.71 -2.22 13.65
N PHE A 63 -1.27 -2.27 14.90
CA PHE A 63 -0.60 -1.15 15.56
C PHE A 63 0.86 -0.97 15.13
N GLY A 64 1.52 -2.03 14.66
CA GLY A 64 2.88 -2.01 14.14
C GLY A 64 3.01 -1.26 12.82
N GLN A 65 1.90 -1.08 12.09
CA GLN A 65 1.87 -0.15 10.94
C GLN A 65 2.23 1.27 11.37
N TYR A 66 1.83 1.74 12.54
CA TYR A 66 2.22 3.10 13.00
C TYR A 66 3.70 3.19 13.35
N LEU A 67 4.29 2.12 13.90
CA LEU A 67 5.71 2.10 14.23
C LEU A 67 6.58 2.06 12.96
N LEU A 68 6.14 1.32 11.93
CA LEU A 68 6.85 1.19 10.65
C LEU A 68 6.50 2.28 9.63
N ALA A 69 5.29 2.84 9.69
CA ALA A 69 4.87 4.02 8.91
C ALA A 69 5.31 5.34 9.56
N GLY A 70 5.73 5.29 10.83
CA GLY A 70 6.41 6.35 11.58
C GLY A 70 7.70 6.82 10.93
N ASP A 71 8.42 5.90 10.29
CA ASP A 71 9.63 6.20 9.53
C ASP A 71 9.31 6.62 8.11
N VAL A 72 9.18 7.93 7.92
CA VAL A 72 9.00 8.63 6.64
C VAL A 72 10.08 8.22 5.60
N ILE A 73 11.23 7.73 6.05
CA ILE A 73 12.37 7.32 5.21
C ILE A 73 12.17 5.92 4.60
N TYR A 74 11.52 4.97 5.30
CA TYR A 74 11.41 3.57 4.83
C TYR A 74 10.15 3.29 4.00
N ARG A 75 9.13 4.15 4.05
CA ARG A 75 8.00 4.14 3.11
C ARG A 75 7.79 5.52 2.52
N HIS A 76 8.50 5.79 1.41
CA HIS A 76 8.29 6.99 0.58
C HIS A 76 6.90 6.95 -0.07
N ASN A 77 5.86 7.32 0.68
CA ASN A 77 4.50 7.36 0.16
C ASN A 77 4.25 8.57 -0.77
N LEU A 78 5.14 9.56 -0.75
CA LEU A 78 5.07 10.75 -1.61
C LEU A 78 6.48 11.30 -1.89
N MET A 79 6.92 11.27 -3.16
CA MET A 79 8.04 12.08 -3.64
C MET A 79 7.48 13.30 -4.37
N TRP A 80 7.83 14.50 -3.92
CA TRP A 80 7.21 15.74 -4.41
C TRP A 80 7.98 16.38 -5.57
N LYS A 81 9.12 15.79 -5.97
CA LYS A 81 9.93 16.23 -7.10
C LYS A 81 10.28 15.04 -7.98
N LEU A 82 10.27 15.28 -9.29
CA LEU A 82 10.74 14.32 -10.29
C LEU A 82 12.27 14.29 -10.27
N ILE A 83 12.85 13.17 -10.70
CA ILE A 83 14.30 13.09 -10.90
C ILE A 83 14.66 14.07 -12.04
N PRO A 84 15.54 15.07 -11.78
CA PRO A 84 15.92 16.05 -12.79
C PRO A 84 16.61 15.37 -13.97
N GLN A 85 16.30 15.82 -15.18
CA GLN A 85 16.91 15.29 -16.41
C GLN A 85 18.26 15.97 -16.66
N GLU A 86 19.12 15.38 -17.49
CA GLU A 86 20.48 15.91 -17.73
C GLU A 86 20.51 17.36 -18.26
N GLU A 87 19.40 17.80 -18.85
CA GLU A 87 19.21 19.14 -19.41
C GLU A 87 18.80 20.19 -18.34
N ASP A 88 18.37 19.73 -17.16
CA ASP A 88 17.90 20.61 -16.08
C ASP A 88 19.07 21.21 -15.29
N SER A 89 18.94 22.48 -14.89
CA SER A 89 19.92 23.16 -14.04
C SER A 89 20.11 22.48 -12.68
N GLU A 90 19.08 21.78 -12.20
CA GLU A 90 19.08 21.04 -10.93
C GLU A 90 19.88 19.73 -11.01
N TYR A 91 20.16 19.20 -12.21
CA TYR A 91 20.93 17.96 -12.37
C TYR A 91 22.36 18.06 -11.84
N LYS A 92 22.99 19.23 -12.03
CA LYS A 92 24.34 19.48 -11.49
C LYS A 92 24.35 19.56 -9.96
N GLN A 93 23.26 20.06 -9.36
CA GLN A 93 23.09 20.09 -7.91
C GLN A 93 22.78 18.70 -7.36
N PHE A 94 21.99 17.89 -8.08
CA PHE A 94 21.74 16.49 -7.76
C PHE A 94 23.02 15.65 -7.71
N LEU A 95 23.94 15.83 -8.67
CA LEU A 95 25.22 15.13 -8.68
C LEU A 95 26.20 15.60 -7.59
N PHE A 96 26.05 16.85 -7.12
CA PHE A 96 26.94 17.44 -6.13
C PHE A 96 26.49 17.16 -4.69
N ASP A 97 25.19 17.18 -4.42
CA ASP A 97 24.61 16.97 -3.10
C ASP A 97 23.25 16.26 -3.18
N LEU A 98 23.33 14.93 -3.25
CA LEU A 98 22.17 14.05 -3.29
C LEU A 98 21.35 14.12 -1.99
N GLU A 99 22.00 14.34 -0.85
CA GLU A 99 21.35 14.37 0.46
C GLU A 99 20.39 15.55 0.56
N GLN A 100 20.84 16.76 0.21
CA GLN A 100 19.98 17.95 0.21
C GLN A 100 18.83 17.84 -0.79
N MET A 101 19.07 17.21 -1.94
CA MET A 101 18.04 17.01 -2.96
C MET A 101 16.94 16.05 -2.47
N VAL A 102 17.33 14.93 -1.85
CA VAL A 102 16.39 13.99 -1.22
C VAL A 102 15.62 14.67 -0.09
N LEU A 103 16.29 15.40 0.81
CA LEU A 103 15.64 16.16 1.89
C LEU A 103 14.65 17.21 1.35
N SER A 104 14.97 17.88 0.23
CA SER A 104 14.06 18.84 -0.41
C SER A 104 12.87 18.20 -1.12
N SER A 105 12.94 16.88 -1.36
CA SER A 105 11.91 16.09 -2.02
C SER A 105 11.00 15.35 -1.01
N LEU A 106 11.43 15.29 0.25
CA LEU A 106 10.66 14.75 1.37
C LEU A 106 9.65 15.79 1.90
N PRO A 107 8.55 15.32 2.53
CA PRO A 107 7.64 16.20 3.26
C PRO A 107 8.41 16.95 4.36
N THR A 108 8.07 18.23 4.55
CA THR A 108 8.61 19.00 5.68
C THR A 108 8.24 18.34 7.02
N GLN A 109 9.03 18.56 8.07
CA GLN A 109 8.78 18.01 9.41
C GLN A 109 7.33 18.24 9.88
N PHE A 110 6.73 19.40 9.55
CA PHE A 110 5.34 19.72 9.88
C PHE A 110 4.32 18.83 9.14
N GLN A 111 4.55 18.54 7.86
CA GLN A 111 3.69 17.69 7.04
C GLN A 111 3.82 16.22 7.42
N ALA A 112 5.05 15.76 7.68
CA ALA A 112 5.32 14.43 8.21
C ALA A 112 4.57 14.20 9.53
N THR A 113 4.65 15.13 10.49
CA THR A 113 3.92 15.03 11.76
C THR A 113 2.41 15.01 11.56
N LYS A 114 1.87 15.79 10.62
CA LYS A 114 0.44 15.76 10.30
C LYS A 114 0.00 14.40 9.70
N PHE A 115 0.87 13.77 8.91
CA PHE A 115 0.61 12.44 8.33
C PHE A 115 0.67 11.33 9.38
N LEU A 116 1.58 11.43 10.35
CA LEU A 116 1.73 10.46 11.45
C LEU A 116 0.64 10.58 12.52
N ALA A 117 -0.06 11.71 12.59
CA ALA A 117 -1.06 12.00 13.61
C ALA A 117 -2.50 11.57 13.23
N VAL A 118 -2.69 10.80 12.14
CA VAL A 118 -3.99 10.31 11.65
C VAL A 118 -4.12 8.80 11.88
#